data_AF-A0A969NCU9-F1
#
_entry.id   AF-A0A969NCU9-F1
#
_cell.length_a   1.000
_cell.length_b   1.000
_cell.length_c   1.000
_cell.angle_alpha   90.00
_cell.angle_beta   90.00
_cell.angle_gamma   90.00
#
_symmetry.space_group_name_H-M   'P 1'
#
loop_
_entity.id
_entity.type
_entity.pdbx_description
1 polymer ?
#
loop_
_entity_poly.entity_id
_entity_poly.type
_entity_poly.pdbx_seq_one_letter_code
_entity_poly.pdbx_strand_id
1 'polypeptide(L)'
;MKFLFSTLLFLGIYTQIVSQELEFTGFVDSYHAWRVESPYDIMSSRSRFRAQIKKSVNNVTMFVSANAIYNSRIPELTKLELREAYLNFATKSWNVKAGRQIVVWGQADGLPVTDVISPLDLTEFLAQDYDDIRMPVNAFR
;
A
#
# COMPACT_ATOMS: atom_id res chain seq x y z
N MET A 1 7.93 42.17 10.91
CA MET A 1 7.13 41.93 9.69
C MET A 1 7.38 40.56 9.01
N LYS A 2 8.61 40.04 8.92
CA LYS A 2 8.89 38.74 8.25
C LYS A 2 8.25 37.51 8.92
N PHE A 3 8.19 37.47 10.26
CA PHE A 3 7.60 36.35 11.01
C PHE A 3 6.08 36.22 10.86
N LEU A 4 5.35 37.35 10.86
CA LEU A 4 3.89 37.36 10.70
C LEU A 4 3.48 36.85 9.30
N PHE A 5 4.28 37.20 8.29
CA PHE A 5 4.03 36.79 6.91
C PHE A 5 4.23 35.28 6.71
N SER A 6 5.26 34.69 7.33
CA SER A 6 5.47 33.24 7.25
C SER A 6 4.40 32.45 8.01
N THR A 7 3.93 32.95 9.16
CA THR A 7 2.84 32.30 9.92
C THR A 7 1.52 32.36 9.15
N LEU A 8 1.19 33.48 8.51
CA LEU A 8 0.01 33.60 7.63
C LEU A 8 0.09 32.68 6.41
N LEU A 9 1.28 32.50 5.83
CA LEU A 9 1.50 31.58 4.71
C LEU A 9 1.32 30.11 5.13
N PHE A 10 1.85 29.73 6.29
CA PHE A 10 1.65 28.40 6.88
C PHE A 10 0.18 28.15 7.24
N LEU A 11 -0.52 29.16 7.77
CA LEU A 11 -1.96 29.06 8.07
C LEU A 11 -2.80 28.90 6.79
N GLY A 12 -2.47 29.63 5.72
CA GLY A 12 -3.17 29.52 4.43
C GLY A 12 -2.95 28.18 3.72
N ILE A 13 -1.75 27.60 3.86
CA ILE A 13 -1.47 26.23 3.40
C ILE A 13 -2.26 25.22 4.27
N TYR A 14 -2.32 25.42 5.58
CA TYR A 14 -3.06 24.56 6.50
C TYR A 14 -4.56 24.52 6.19
N THR A 15 -5.19 25.67 5.92
CA THR A 15 -6.63 25.72 5.61
C THR A 15 -6.98 25.03 4.29
N GLN A 16 -6.14 25.15 3.26
CA GLN A 16 -6.33 24.42 2.00
C GLN A 16 -6.12 22.91 2.16
N ILE A 17 -5.15 22.50 2.98
CA ILE A 17 -4.92 21.09 3.31
C ILE A 17 -6.11 20.50 4.08
N VAL A 18 -6.76 21.26 4.97
CA VAL A 18 -7.88 20.76 5.79
C VAL A 18 -9.20 20.70 5.02
N SER A 19 -9.40 21.53 3.98
CA SER A 19 -10.67 21.60 3.23
C SER A 19 -10.95 20.36 2.35
N GLN A 20 -9.96 19.53 2.07
CA GLN A 20 -10.11 18.37 1.20
C GLN A 20 -10.15 17.09 2.06
N GLU A 21 -11.18 16.26 1.86
CA GLU A 21 -11.46 15.10 2.71
C GLU A 21 -10.29 14.12 2.75
N LEU A 22 -10.00 13.64 3.96
CA LEU A 22 -9.06 12.56 4.18
C LEU A 22 -9.77 11.24 3.89
N GLU A 23 -9.35 10.53 2.83
CA GLU A 23 -9.87 9.22 2.50
C GLU A 23 -9.15 8.18 3.39
N PHE A 24 -9.89 7.58 4.32
CA PHE A 24 -9.43 6.41 5.08
C PHE A 24 -10.14 5.16 4.59
N THR A 25 -9.38 4.16 4.16
CA THR A 25 -9.91 2.87 3.73
C THR A 25 -9.09 1.73 4.33
N GLY A 26 -9.63 0.53 4.30
CA GLY A 26 -8.94 -0.63 4.86
C GLY A 26 -9.82 -1.86 4.88
N PHE A 27 -9.23 -2.96 5.31
CA PHE A 27 -9.94 -4.22 5.51
C PHE A 27 -9.26 -5.05 6.58
N VAL A 28 -10.02 -6.01 7.10
CA VAL A 28 -9.50 -7.12 7.90
C VAL A 28 -9.90 -8.39 7.17
N ASP A 29 -8.94 -9.29 6.98
CA ASP A 29 -9.18 -10.62 6.43
C ASP A 29 -8.51 -11.71 7.28
N SER A 30 -9.00 -12.93 7.13
CA SER A 30 -8.41 -14.12 7.72
C SER A 30 -8.47 -15.29 6.76
N TYR A 31 -7.36 -15.99 6.61
CA TYR A 31 -7.22 -17.19 5.80
C TYR A 31 -6.86 -18.39 6.67
N HIS A 32 -7.61 -19.48 6.52
CA HIS A 32 -7.37 -20.73 7.22
C HIS A 32 -7.50 -21.91 6.24
N ALA A 33 -6.50 -22.79 6.24
CA ALA A 33 -6.46 -23.96 5.35
C ALA A 33 -6.37 -25.25 6.16
N TRP A 34 -7.31 -26.17 5.92
CA TRP A 34 -7.33 -27.50 6.53
C TRP A 34 -6.99 -28.57 5.50
N ARG A 35 -6.14 -29.52 5.89
CA ARG A 35 -5.83 -30.67 5.06
C ARG A 35 -7.02 -31.65 5.07
N VAL A 36 -7.51 -32.00 3.87
CA VAL A 36 -8.62 -32.96 3.70
C VAL A 36 -8.16 -34.41 3.84
N GLU A 37 -6.87 -34.67 3.63
CA GLU A 37 -6.27 -35.99 3.79
C GLU A 37 -5.49 -36.12 5.12
N SER A 38 -5.31 -37.36 5.57
CA SER A 38 -4.48 -37.66 6.75
C SER A 38 -3.10 -36.98 6.63
N PRO A 39 -2.60 -36.27 7.66
CA PRO A 39 -3.03 -36.28 9.07
C PRO A 39 -4.13 -35.26 9.48
N TYR A 40 -4.85 -34.62 8.55
CA TYR A 40 -5.96 -33.68 8.85
C TYR A 40 -5.59 -32.45 9.69
N ASP A 41 -4.38 -31.94 9.51
CA ASP A 41 -3.85 -30.76 10.20
C ASP A 41 -4.19 -29.43 9.50
N ILE A 42 -4.15 -28.33 10.26
CA ILE A 42 -4.24 -26.97 9.70
C ILE A 42 -2.90 -26.62 9.05
N MET A 43 -2.94 -26.36 7.74
CA MET A 43 -1.76 -26.09 6.90
C MET A 43 -1.35 -24.62 6.92
N SER A 44 -2.29 -23.69 6.98
CA SER A 44 -2.03 -22.25 7.11
C SER A 44 -3.13 -21.56 7.88
N SER A 45 -2.77 -20.53 8.64
CA SER A 45 -3.69 -19.74 9.44
C SER A 45 -3.11 -18.35 9.68
N ARG A 46 -3.64 -17.37 8.94
CA ARG A 46 -3.16 -15.99 8.87
C ARG A 46 -4.32 -15.01 9.03
N SER A 47 -4.08 -13.91 9.73
CA SER A 47 -4.99 -12.76 9.77
C SER A 47 -4.23 -11.52 9.33
N ARG A 48 -4.88 -10.67 8.55
CA ARG A 48 -4.29 -9.44 8.03
C ARG A 48 -5.23 -8.28 8.26
N PHE A 49 -4.66 -7.18 8.74
CA PHE A 49 -5.31 -5.88 8.76
C PHE A 49 -4.55 -4.95 7.81
N ARG A 50 -5.25 -4.32 6.87
CA ARG A 50 -4.71 -3.27 6.01
C ARG A 50 -5.38 -1.95 6.31
N ALA A 51 -4.57 -0.92 6.53
CA ALA A 51 -5.02 0.46 6.65
C ALA A 51 -4.41 1.31 5.55
N GLN A 52 -5.22 2.17 4.94
CA GLN A 52 -4.85 3.05 3.84
C GLN A 52 -5.36 4.45 4.12
N ILE A 53 -4.47 5.42 3.90
CA ILE A 53 -4.76 6.84 4.03
C ILE A 53 -4.38 7.49 2.71
N LYS A 54 -5.34 8.20 2.12
CA LYS A 54 -5.13 8.97 0.91
C LYS A 54 -5.60 10.41 1.14
N LYS A 55 -4.78 11.34 0.69
CA LYS A 55 -5.12 12.76 0.72
C LYS A 55 -4.71 13.40 -0.58
N SER A 56 -5.64 14.06 -1.24
CA SER A 56 -5.35 14.84 -2.45
C SER A 56 -5.58 16.32 -2.15
N VAL A 57 -4.61 17.16 -2.51
CA VAL A 57 -4.66 18.62 -2.39
C VAL A 57 -4.20 19.22 -3.71
N ASN A 58 -5.13 19.84 -4.44
CA ASN A 58 -4.87 20.38 -5.79
C ASN A 58 -4.26 19.31 -6.72
N ASN A 59 -2.99 19.50 -7.13
CA ASN A 59 -2.23 18.61 -8.01
C ASN A 59 -1.38 17.58 -7.25
N VAL A 60 -1.40 17.59 -5.92
CA VAL A 60 -0.60 16.71 -5.05
C VAL A 60 -1.48 15.64 -4.44
N THR A 61 -1.07 14.38 -4.51
CA THR A 61 -1.68 13.27 -3.78
C THR A 61 -0.65 12.61 -2.88
N MET A 62 -1.00 12.46 -1.60
CA MET A 62 -0.29 11.65 -0.63
C MET A 62 -1.04 10.33 -0.45
N PHE A 63 -0.31 9.23 -0.42
CA PHE A 63 -0.86 7.90 -0.13
C PHE A 63 0.05 7.14 0.81
N VAL A 64 -0.54 6.53 1.83
CA VAL A 64 0.13 5.64 2.79
C VAL A 64 -0.71 4.39 2.97
N SER A 65 -0.09 3.22 2.90
CA SER A 65 -0.71 1.92 3.08
C SER A 65 0.18 1.03 3.92
N ALA A 66 -0.37 0.43 4.97
CA ALA A 66 0.35 -0.46 5.87
C ALA A 66 -0.47 -1.71 6.21
N ASN A 67 0.23 -2.83 6.35
CA ASN A 67 -0.31 -4.11 6.78
C ASN A 67 0.16 -4.44 8.20
N ALA A 68 -0.72 -5.02 9.00
CA ALA A 68 -0.38 -5.84 10.14
C ALA A 68 -0.78 -7.28 9.84
N ILE A 69 0.20 -8.18 9.82
CA ILE A 69 0.01 -9.60 9.49
C ILE A 69 0.33 -10.41 10.73
N TYR A 70 -0.60 -11.27 11.13
CA TYR A 70 -0.43 -12.24 12.18
C TYR A 70 -0.53 -13.64 11.58
N ASN A 71 0.49 -14.46 11.77
CA ASN A 71 0.51 -15.84 11.32
C ASN A 71 0.68 -16.77 12.52
N SER A 72 -0.31 -17.64 12.73
CA SER A 72 -0.37 -18.55 13.88
C SER A 72 0.36 -19.88 13.65
N ARG A 73 0.69 -20.21 12.38
CA ARG A 73 1.40 -21.43 12.02
C ARG A 73 2.90 -21.21 11.81
N ILE A 74 3.26 -20.08 11.20
CA ILE A 74 4.65 -19.71 10.92
C ILE A 74 4.89 -18.35 11.57
N PRO A 75 5.28 -18.32 12.87
CA PRO A 75 5.44 -17.07 13.61
C PRO A 75 6.39 -16.07 12.95
N GLU A 76 7.38 -16.55 12.19
CA GLU A 76 8.36 -15.74 11.45
C GLU A 76 7.71 -14.87 10.36
N LEU A 77 6.51 -15.23 9.88
CA LEU A 77 5.74 -14.45 8.91
C LEU A 77 4.83 -13.41 9.56
N THR A 78 4.77 -13.35 10.90
CA THR A 78 4.09 -12.26 11.61
C THR A 78 4.91 -10.98 11.47
N LYS A 79 4.35 -9.98 10.78
CA LYS A 79 5.07 -8.73 10.48
C LYS A 79 4.14 -7.52 10.40
N LEU A 80 4.72 -6.36 10.70
CA LEU A 80 4.19 -5.07 10.31
C LEU A 80 4.91 -4.62 9.04
N GLU A 81 4.17 -4.24 8.01
CA GLU A 81 4.73 -3.92 6.70
C GLU A 81 4.18 -2.61 6.18
N LEU A 82 5.06 -1.64 5.94
CA LEU A 82 4.72 -0.45 5.17
C LEU A 82 4.68 -0.83 3.68
N ARG A 83 3.47 -0.98 3.13
CA ARG A 83 3.28 -1.31 1.72
C ARG A 83 3.61 -0.13 0.83
N GLU A 84 2.89 0.97 0.96
CA GLU A 84 3.11 2.14 0.09
C GLU A 84 3.18 3.40 0.93
N ALA A 85 4.04 4.31 0.51
CA ALA A 85 4.21 5.64 1.09
C ALA A 85 4.82 6.53 0.01
N TYR A 86 3.98 7.28 -0.69
CA TYR A 86 4.43 8.12 -1.80
C TYR A 86 3.72 9.47 -1.84
N LEU A 87 4.37 10.41 -2.51
CA LEU A 87 3.79 11.66 -2.98
C LEU A 87 3.73 11.63 -4.51
N ASN A 88 2.62 12.10 -5.05
CA ASN A 88 2.36 12.17 -6.48
C ASN A 88 1.96 13.60 -6.85
N PHE A 89 2.72 14.26 -7.72
CA PHE A 89 2.36 15.54 -8.28
C PHE A 89 1.98 15.36 -9.75
N ALA A 90 0.70 15.57 -10.06
CA ALA A 90 0.17 15.41 -11.40
C ALA A 90 -0.32 16.75 -11.98
N THR A 91 0.17 17.10 -13.15
CA THR A 91 -0.36 18.18 -13.99
C THR A 91 -1.07 17.59 -15.21
N LYS A 92 -1.61 18.45 -16.08
CA LYS A 92 -2.21 18.02 -17.35
C LYS A 92 -1.21 17.35 -18.31
N SER A 93 0.09 17.69 -18.20
CA SER A 93 1.10 17.30 -19.19
C SER A 93 2.18 16.37 -18.64
N TRP A 94 2.38 16.34 -17.33
CA TRP A 94 3.39 15.51 -16.69
C TRP A 94 2.96 15.10 -15.28
N ASN A 95 3.41 13.92 -14.85
CA ASN A 95 3.17 13.37 -13.52
C ASN A 95 4.50 12.92 -12.93
N VAL A 96 4.76 13.26 -11.68
CA VAL A 96 5.92 12.81 -10.92
C VAL A 96 5.46 12.13 -9.65
N LYS A 97 5.89 10.89 -9.42
CA LYS A 97 5.63 10.11 -8.22
C LYS A 97 6.93 9.66 -7.56
N ALA A 98 7.08 10.00 -6.29
CA ALA A 98 8.26 9.69 -5.50
C ALA A 98 7.90 8.99 -4.19
N GLY A 99 8.62 7.92 -3.86
CA GLY A 99 8.50 7.20 -2.60
C GLY A 99 8.42 5.69 -2.77
N ARG A 100 7.92 5.02 -1.73
CA ARG A 100 7.68 3.57 -1.73
C ARG A 100 6.34 3.30 -2.42
N GLN A 101 6.38 2.64 -3.56
CA GLN A 101 5.22 2.42 -4.42
C GLN A 101 5.28 1.06 -5.10
N ILE A 102 4.12 0.54 -5.47
CA ILE A 102 4.05 -0.59 -6.40
C ILE A 102 4.01 -0.02 -7.81
N VAL A 103 5.03 -0.33 -8.61
CA VAL A 103 5.10 0.04 -10.02
C VAL A 103 4.70 -1.17 -10.85
N VAL A 104 3.56 -1.06 -11.52
CA VAL A 104 3.07 -2.11 -12.43
C VAL A 104 3.43 -1.72 -13.86
N TRP A 105 4.12 -2.61 -14.57
CA TRP A 105 4.43 -2.46 -15.99
C TRP A 105 3.80 -3.58 -16.83
N GLY A 106 2.89 -3.19 -17.73
CA GLY A 106 2.09 -4.13 -18.51
C GLY A 106 0.96 -4.75 -17.68
N GLN A 107 -0.18 -5.00 -18.32
CA GLN A 107 -1.33 -5.67 -17.72
C GLN A 107 -1.77 -6.77 -18.68
N ALA A 108 -1.59 -8.02 -18.28
CA ALA A 108 -2.22 -9.18 -18.89
C ALA A 108 -3.19 -9.76 -17.85
N ASP A 109 -4.34 -10.27 -18.29
CA ASP A 109 -5.47 -10.77 -17.49
C ASP A 109 -5.06 -11.45 -16.17
N GLY A 110 -4.98 -10.65 -15.10
CA GLY A 110 -4.69 -11.11 -13.73
C GLY A 110 -3.27 -11.64 -13.47
N LEU A 111 -2.39 -11.75 -14.47
CA LEU A 111 -1.03 -12.28 -14.31
C LEU A 111 0.05 -11.27 -14.72
N PRO A 112 1.00 -10.95 -13.83
CA PRO A 112 2.14 -10.09 -14.16
C PRO A 112 3.17 -10.86 -15.00
N VAL A 113 2.88 -11.10 -16.29
CA VAL A 113 3.80 -11.80 -17.21
C VAL A 113 5.03 -10.95 -17.56
N THR A 114 4.88 -9.62 -17.56
CA THR A 114 5.93 -8.67 -17.98
C THR A 114 6.35 -7.69 -16.88
N ASP A 115 5.86 -7.85 -15.65
CA ASP A 115 6.19 -6.94 -14.56
C ASP A 115 7.57 -7.28 -13.99
N VAL A 116 8.57 -6.45 -14.31
CA VAL A 116 9.97 -6.65 -13.85
C VAL A 116 10.35 -5.66 -12.75
N ILE A 117 9.53 -4.62 -12.51
CA ILE A 117 9.92 -3.51 -11.63
C ILE A 117 9.58 -3.82 -10.17
N SER A 118 8.38 -4.35 -9.90
CA SER A 118 7.96 -4.75 -8.56
C SER A 118 8.10 -6.27 -8.43
N PRO A 119 9.08 -6.79 -7.67
CA PRO A 119 9.23 -8.23 -7.53
C PRO A 119 8.04 -8.85 -6.79
N LEU A 120 7.80 -10.15 -6.99
CA LEU A 120 6.67 -10.86 -6.40
C LEU A 120 7.10 -11.67 -5.18
N ASP A 121 6.30 -11.60 -4.11
CA ASP A 121 6.38 -12.52 -2.97
C ASP A 121 5.49 -13.74 -3.26
N LEU A 122 6.12 -14.89 -3.47
CA LEU A 122 5.43 -16.15 -3.81
C LEU A 122 5.29 -17.10 -2.61
N THR A 123 5.60 -16.64 -1.39
CA THR A 123 5.55 -17.46 -0.17
C THR A 123 4.18 -18.12 0.02
N GLU A 124 3.10 -17.40 -0.30
CA GLU A 124 1.73 -17.88 -0.21
C GLU A 124 0.94 -17.61 -1.50
N PHE A 125 1.53 -17.93 -2.66
CA PHE A 125 0.99 -17.59 -3.98
C PHE A 125 -0.49 -17.97 -4.19
N LEU A 126 -0.93 -19.13 -3.69
CA LEU A 126 -2.32 -19.60 -3.86
C LEU A 126 -3.32 -18.99 -2.87
N ALA A 127 -2.84 -18.37 -1.79
CA ALA A 127 -3.67 -17.85 -0.71
C ALA A 127 -3.70 -16.31 -0.66
N GLN A 128 -2.89 -15.65 -1.48
CA GLN A 128 -2.84 -14.20 -1.60
C GLN A 128 -3.41 -13.75 -2.94
N ASP A 129 -4.11 -12.62 -2.93
CA ASP A 129 -4.56 -11.99 -4.16
C ASP A 129 -3.36 -11.51 -5.00
N TYR A 130 -3.51 -11.51 -6.32
CA TYR A 130 -2.45 -11.13 -7.25
C TYR A 130 -1.94 -9.70 -7.06
N ASP A 131 -2.79 -8.78 -6.58
CA ASP A 131 -2.37 -7.41 -6.28
C ASP A 131 -1.57 -7.30 -4.98
N ASP A 132 -1.69 -8.29 -4.10
CA ASP A 132 -1.05 -8.30 -2.80
C ASP A 132 0.33 -8.93 -2.80
N ILE A 133 0.58 -9.89 -3.69
CA ILE A 133 1.90 -10.54 -3.86
C ILE A 133 2.97 -9.57 -4.38
N ARG A 134 2.60 -8.43 -4.97
CA ARG A 134 3.57 -7.44 -5.44
C ARG A 134 4.28 -6.77 -4.26
N MET A 135 5.61 -6.80 -4.29
CA MET A 135 6.44 -6.14 -3.31
C MET A 135 6.72 -4.68 -3.74
N PRO A 136 6.53 -3.73 -2.82
CA PRO A 136 6.73 -2.32 -3.11
C PRO A 136 8.22 -1.96 -3.17
N VAL A 137 8.54 -1.04 -4.08
CA VAL A 137 9.91 -0.55 -4.32
C VAL A 137 10.01 0.95 -4.08
N ASN A 138 11.19 1.42 -3.71
CA ASN A 138 11.47 2.85 -3.66
C ASN A 138 11.78 3.32 -5.07
N ALA A 139 10.93 4.19 -5.61
CA ALA A 139 11.06 4.66 -6.99
C ALA A 139 10.73 6.14 -7.11
N PHE A 140 11.29 6.74 -8.16
CA PHE A 140 10.98 8.08 -8.66
C PHE A 140 10.67 7.94 -10.14
N ARG A 141 9.48 8.36 -10.58
CA ARG A 141 9.03 8.28 -11.98
C ARG A 141 8.12 9.43 -12.35
#